data_AF-A0A7W8F9Z5-F1
#
_entry.id   AF-A0A7W8F9Z5-F1
#
_cell.length_a   1.000
_cell.length_b   1.000
_cell.length_c   1.000
_cell.angle_alpha   90.00
_cell.angle_beta   90.00
_cell.angle_gamma   90.00
#
_symmetry.space_group_name_H-M   'P 1'
#
loop_
_entity.id
_entity.type
_entity.pdbx_description
1 polymer ?
#
loop_
_entity_poly.entity_id
_entity_poly.type
_entity_poly.pdbx_seq_one_letter_code
_entity_poly.pdbx_strand_id
1 'polypeptide(L)'
;MERAGIARPGARTPGPCLVAALLAGLLVTGCDASGDREAGHASDGRTGSTAPSSAASSPSPRATSDEELCARLVGYWSREALAGTTYGDYQSMGLSNGQYDILRAAVDAARPVQRRQGTAAAHRLMDREVREGCVDRYRHGGPTEGPWQ
;
A
#
# COMPACT_ATOMS: atom_id res chain seq x y z
N MET A 1 -45.85 -18.26 -37.58
CA MET A 1 -45.23 -19.28 -36.70
C MET A 1 -44.74 -18.57 -35.44
N GLU A 2 -45.68 -18.31 -34.53
CA GLU A 2 -45.41 -17.79 -33.19
C GLU A 2 -45.11 -18.96 -32.26
N ARG A 3 -44.05 -18.83 -31.44
CA ARG A 3 -43.86 -19.64 -30.23
C ARG A 3 -43.30 -18.80 -29.10
N ALA A 4 -44.25 -18.38 -28.26
CA ALA A 4 -44.28 -18.43 -26.79
C ALA A 4 -42.97 -18.20 -26.01
N GLY A 5 -43.02 -17.16 -25.17
CA GLY A 5 -42.05 -16.91 -24.11
C GLY A 5 -42.26 -17.78 -22.88
N ILE A 6 -41.23 -17.79 -22.03
CA ILE A 6 -41.31 -18.26 -20.65
C ILE A 6 -40.65 -17.19 -19.77
N ALA A 7 -41.50 -16.53 -18.99
CA ALA A 7 -41.14 -15.63 -17.92
C ALA A 7 -40.37 -16.37 -16.82
N ARG A 8 -39.34 -15.75 -16.24
CA ARG A 8 -38.75 -16.18 -14.97
C ARG A 8 -39.22 -15.25 -13.83
N PRO A 9 -39.60 -15.82 -12.68
CA PRO A 9 -40.27 -15.10 -11.61
C PRO A 9 -39.32 -14.17 -10.84
N GLY A 10 -39.87 -13.04 -10.40
CA GLY A 10 -39.21 -12.10 -9.51
C GLY A 10 -39.12 -12.59 -8.07
N ALA A 11 -38.09 -12.15 -7.36
CA ALA A 11 -38.01 -12.21 -5.92
C ALA A 11 -37.93 -10.77 -5.39
N ARG A 12 -39.02 -10.30 -4.80
CA ARG A 12 -39.07 -9.16 -3.88
C ARG A 12 -39.45 -9.71 -2.52
N THR A 13 -38.68 -9.38 -1.49
CA THR A 13 -39.19 -9.25 -0.11
C THR A 13 -38.25 -8.38 0.74
N PRO A 14 -38.77 -7.77 1.83
CA PRO A 14 -38.37 -6.46 2.36
C PRO A 14 -37.46 -6.52 3.61
N GLY A 15 -36.90 -5.36 3.99
CA GLY A 15 -36.11 -5.19 5.21
C GLY A 15 -36.94 -4.95 6.49
N PRO A 16 -36.27 -4.75 7.63
CA PRO A 16 -36.71 -3.73 8.57
C PRO A 16 -35.58 -2.85 9.14
N CYS A 17 -35.95 -1.61 9.41
CA CYS A 17 -35.21 -0.59 10.16
C CYS A 17 -35.07 -0.96 11.64
N LEU A 18 -33.90 -0.72 12.24
CA LEU A 18 -33.65 -0.50 13.67
C LEU A 18 -32.53 0.55 13.76
N VAL A 19 -32.85 1.84 13.83
CA VAL A 19 -33.06 2.67 15.04
C VAL A 19 -31.80 2.81 15.92
N ALA A 20 -31.17 3.98 15.78
CA ALA A 20 -30.60 4.88 16.78
C ALA A 20 -29.72 4.33 17.92
N ALA A 21 -28.50 4.89 18.01
CA ALA A 21 -27.96 5.40 19.27
C ALA A 21 -26.92 6.51 19.01
N LEU A 22 -27.25 7.72 19.48
CA LEU A 22 -26.33 8.84 19.74
C LEU A 22 -25.27 8.45 20.77
N LEU A 23 -24.12 9.14 20.75
CA LEU A 23 -23.32 9.68 21.89
C LEU A 23 -21.90 10.01 21.35
N ALA A 24 -21.54 11.27 21.10
CA ALA A 24 -21.16 12.34 22.04
C ALA A 24 -19.72 12.21 22.61
N GLY A 25 -18.91 13.24 22.33
CA GLY A 25 -17.71 13.64 23.10
C GLY A 25 -16.43 12.86 22.78
N LEU A 26 -15.22 13.40 22.90
CA LEU A 26 -14.75 14.68 23.42
C LEU A 26 -13.32 14.91 22.88
N LEU A 27 -12.89 16.17 22.91
CA LEU A 27 -11.59 16.72 22.44
C LEU A 27 -10.38 16.29 23.29
N VAL A 28 -9.19 16.70 22.80
CA VAL A 28 -7.88 16.88 23.49
C VAL A 28 -7.00 15.60 23.45
N THR A 29 -5.82 15.59 22.82
CA THR A 29 -4.61 16.37 23.20
C THR A 29 -3.73 16.74 21.99
N GLY A 30 -3.50 18.03 21.76
CA GLY A 30 -2.35 18.50 20.99
C GLY A 30 -1.10 18.38 21.86
N CYS A 31 -0.06 17.74 21.34
CA CYS A 31 1.22 17.63 22.04
C CYS A 31 1.94 18.98 21.95
N ASP A 32 2.11 19.58 23.12
CA ASP A 32 2.75 20.87 23.37
C ASP A 32 4.18 20.89 22.83
N ALA A 33 4.51 21.93 22.05
CA ALA A 33 5.87 22.22 21.63
C ALA A 33 6.63 22.83 22.80
N SER A 34 7.38 22.00 23.53
CA SER A 34 8.29 22.47 24.57
C SER A 34 9.73 22.44 24.07
N GLY A 35 10.28 23.64 23.79
CA GLY A 35 11.66 23.76 23.35
C GLY A 35 12.28 25.15 23.36
N ASP A 36 11.66 26.17 23.95
CA ASP A 36 12.34 27.45 24.19
C ASP A 36 13.03 27.41 25.56
N ARG A 37 14.33 27.13 25.56
CA ARG A 37 15.21 27.42 26.69
C ARG A 37 16.20 28.51 26.32
N GLU A 38 15.90 29.67 26.89
CA GLU A 38 16.79 30.48 27.73
C GLU A 38 17.95 31.23 27.07
N ALA A 39 17.79 32.56 27.14
CA ALA A 39 18.80 33.56 26.89
C ALA A 39 20.00 33.44 27.86
N GLY A 40 21.20 33.76 27.38
CA GLY A 40 22.28 34.09 28.31
C GLY A 40 23.70 34.10 27.74
N HIS A 41 24.14 35.32 27.43
CA HIS A 41 25.49 35.84 27.63
C HIS A 41 26.67 35.39 26.74
N ALA A 42 27.20 36.38 26.01
CA ALA A 42 28.49 36.39 25.33
C ALA A 42 29.67 36.26 26.31
N SER A 43 30.77 35.61 25.88
CA SER A 43 32.15 36.16 25.86
C SER A 43 33.16 35.17 25.25
N ASP A 44 34.14 35.74 24.54
CA ASP A 44 35.28 35.16 23.85
C ASP A 44 36.16 34.17 24.64
N GLY A 45 36.83 33.26 23.91
CA GLY A 45 37.99 32.52 24.42
C GLY A 45 38.49 31.39 23.52
N ARG A 46 39.59 31.62 22.81
CA ARG A 46 40.29 30.67 21.93
C ARG A 46 40.91 29.46 22.66
N THR A 47 41.18 28.44 21.83
CA THR A 47 42.26 27.41 21.90
C THR A 47 42.06 26.16 22.76
N GLY A 48 41.96 25.02 22.07
CA GLY A 48 42.16 23.68 22.61
C GLY A 48 41.76 22.60 21.60
N SER A 49 42.60 22.33 20.60
CA SER A 49 42.45 21.18 19.69
C SER A 49 42.55 19.88 20.49
N THR A 50 41.48 19.10 20.52
CA THR A 50 41.50 17.73 21.02
C THR A 50 40.73 16.84 20.04
N ALA A 51 41.50 16.07 19.26
CA ALA A 51 41.20 14.87 18.47
C ALA A 51 39.82 14.71 17.78
N PRO A 52 39.76 14.42 16.46
CA PRO A 52 38.55 13.87 15.88
C PRO A 52 38.35 12.46 16.44
N SER A 53 37.49 12.33 17.44
CA SER A 53 36.87 11.05 17.78
C SER A 53 36.24 10.50 16.51
N SER A 54 36.71 9.33 16.07
CA SER A 54 36.09 8.55 15.01
C SER A 54 34.64 8.30 15.39
N ALA A 55 33.75 9.19 14.94
CA ALA A 55 32.32 8.98 15.00
C ALA A 55 32.06 7.75 14.12
N ALA A 56 31.85 6.61 14.77
CA ALA A 56 31.34 5.42 14.11
C ALA A 56 30.08 5.85 13.38
N SER A 57 30.17 5.94 12.05
CA SER A 57 29.04 6.32 11.22
C SER A 57 27.98 5.25 11.41
N SER A 58 26.93 5.56 12.17
CA SER A 58 25.73 4.72 12.18
C SER A 58 25.30 4.53 10.73
N PRO A 59 25.09 3.29 10.26
CA PRO A 59 24.66 3.07 8.89
C PRO A 59 23.33 3.81 8.70
N SER A 60 23.29 4.75 7.77
CA SER A 60 22.04 5.41 7.40
C SER A 60 21.04 4.34 6.96
N PRO A 61 19.74 4.50 7.28
CA PRO A 61 18.70 3.63 6.75
C PRO A 61 18.86 3.58 5.23
N ARG A 62 19.00 2.37 4.67
CA ARG A 62 18.99 2.23 3.21
C ARG A 62 17.59 2.61 2.74
N ALA A 63 17.50 3.61 1.87
CA ALA A 63 16.26 3.88 1.17
C ALA A 63 15.86 2.61 0.42
N THR A 64 14.65 2.10 0.70
CA THR A 64 14.06 1.02 -0.10
C THR A 64 13.90 1.52 -1.52
N SER A 65 14.33 0.76 -2.52
CA SER A 65 14.16 1.16 -3.92
C SER A 65 12.67 1.20 -4.29
N ASP A 66 12.32 2.01 -5.28
CA ASP A 66 10.94 2.07 -5.78
C ASP A 66 10.45 0.71 -6.30
N GLU A 67 11.36 -0.08 -6.88
CA GLU A 67 11.09 -1.47 -7.28
C GLU A 67 10.69 -2.34 -6.09
N GLU A 68 11.43 -2.25 -4.98
CA GLU A 68 11.14 -3.03 -3.78
C GLU A 68 9.83 -2.58 -3.11
N LEU A 69 9.56 -1.28 -3.13
CA LEU A 69 8.29 -0.73 -2.68
C LEU A 69 7.12 -1.24 -3.53
N CYS A 70 7.25 -1.18 -4.86
CA CYS A 70 6.29 -1.75 -5.81
C CYS A 70 6.02 -3.22 -5.51
N ALA A 71 7.06 -4.05 -5.38
CA ALA A 71 6.91 -5.48 -5.16
C ALA A 71 6.17 -5.80 -3.84
N ARG A 72 6.42 -5.02 -2.77
CA ARG A 72 5.72 -5.18 -1.50
C ARG A 72 4.25 -4.79 -1.58
N LEU A 73 3.95 -3.61 -2.14
CA LEU A 73 2.57 -3.10 -2.25
C LEU A 73 1.72 -3.98 -3.18
N VAL A 74 2.20 -4.21 -4.39
CA VAL A 74 1.50 -5.03 -5.39
C VAL A 74 1.35 -6.46 -4.91
N GLY A 75 2.38 -7.04 -4.27
CA GLY A 75 2.32 -8.40 -3.74
C GLY A 75 1.30 -8.56 -2.62
N TYR A 76 1.18 -7.57 -1.73
CA TYR A 76 0.15 -7.57 -0.69
C TYR A 76 -1.25 -7.57 -1.31
N TRP A 77 -1.55 -6.60 -2.16
CA TRP A 77 -2.88 -6.45 -2.75
C TRP A 77 -3.23 -7.59 -3.73
N SER A 78 -2.25 -8.20 -4.38
CA SER A 78 -2.48 -9.36 -5.25
C SER A 78 -2.96 -10.58 -4.46
N ARG A 79 -2.41 -10.80 -3.25
CA ARG A 79 -2.86 -11.89 -2.36
C ARG A 79 -4.26 -11.63 -1.83
N GLU A 80 -4.55 -10.39 -1.45
CA GLU A 80 -5.87 -9.94 -1.00
C GLU A 80 -6.91 -10.16 -2.12
N ALA A 81 -6.61 -9.68 -3.32
CA ALA A 81 -7.47 -9.88 -4.50
C ALA A 81 -7.67 -11.36 -4.89
N LEU A 82 -6.66 -12.22 -4.69
CA LEU A 82 -6.79 -13.66 -4.92
C LEU A 82 -7.63 -14.35 -3.83
N ALA A 83 -7.59 -13.84 -2.60
CA ALA A 83 -8.45 -14.30 -1.51
C ALA A 83 -9.92 -13.90 -1.69
N GLY A 84 -10.24 -13.08 -2.70
CA GLY A 84 -11.60 -12.65 -3.01
C GLY A 84 -12.07 -11.48 -2.15
N THR A 85 -11.17 -10.83 -1.43
CA THR A 85 -11.49 -9.59 -0.74
C THR A 85 -11.46 -8.44 -1.75
N THR A 86 -12.57 -7.70 -1.83
CA THR A 86 -12.63 -6.49 -2.64
C THR A 86 -12.21 -5.34 -1.75
N TYR A 87 -11.15 -4.66 -2.15
CA TYR A 87 -10.89 -3.29 -1.72
C TYR A 87 -11.41 -2.32 -2.79
N GLY A 88 -11.48 -1.03 -2.43
CA GLY A 88 -11.96 0.03 -3.33
C GLY A 88 -11.18 0.10 -4.65
N ASP A 89 -11.44 1.12 -5.47
CA ASP A 89 -10.67 1.35 -6.68
C ASP A 89 -9.15 1.43 -6.39
N TYR A 90 -8.32 1.31 -7.43
CA TYR A 90 -6.87 1.20 -7.26
C TYR A 90 -6.22 2.40 -6.55
N GLN A 91 -6.89 3.57 -6.53
CA GLN A 91 -6.45 4.74 -5.76
C GLN A 91 -6.63 4.51 -4.26
N SER A 92 -7.71 3.84 -3.85
CA SER A 92 -7.94 3.44 -2.46
C SER A 92 -6.89 2.46 -1.94
N MET A 93 -6.23 1.72 -2.84
CA MET A 93 -5.12 0.82 -2.52
C MET A 93 -3.76 1.52 -2.49
N GLY A 94 -3.69 2.81 -2.84
CA GLY A 94 -2.43 3.54 -2.99
C GLY A 94 -1.56 3.02 -4.14
N LEU A 95 -2.17 2.39 -5.13
CA LEU A 95 -1.48 1.89 -6.32
C LEU A 95 -1.58 2.92 -7.44
N SER A 96 -0.49 3.13 -8.17
CA SER A 96 -0.57 3.81 -9.47
C SER A 96 -1.19 2.88 -10.52
N ASN A 97 -1.70 3.46 -11.61
CA ASN A 97 -2.33 2.70 -12.71
C ASN A 97 -1.50 1.48 -13.15
N GLY A 98 -0.21 1.69 -13.41
CA GLY A 98 0.59 0.58 -13.89
C GLY A 98 1.11 -0.37 -12.79
N GLN A 99 1.05 0.00 -11.50
CA GLN A 99 1.19 -0.98 -10.42
C GLN A 99 -0.07 -1.87 -10.33
N TYR A 100 -1.24 -1.28 -10.56
CA TYR A 100 -2.50 -2.02 -10.64
C TYR A 100 -2.53 -2.98 -11.84
N ASP A 101 -1.93 -2.63 -12.97
CA ASP A 101 -1.80 -3.54 -14.11
C ASP A 101 -0.97 -4.79 -13.77
N ILE A 102 0.14 -4.63 -13.03
CA ILE A 102 0.94 -5.75 -12.53
C ILE A 102 0.10 -6.63 -11.60
N LEU A 103 -0.66 -6.03 -10.69
CA LEU A 103 -1.56 -6.77 -9.80
C LEU A 103 -2.56 -7.62 -10.60
N ARG A 104 -3.23 -7.02 -11.58
CA ARG A 104 -4.25 -7.71 -12.38
C ARG A 104 -3.64 -8.89 -13.14
N ALA A 105 -2.47 -8.70 -13.75
CA ALA A 105 -1.76 -9.76 -14.46
C ALA A 105 -1.37 -10.92 -13.51
N ALA A 106 -0.80 -10.60 -12.35
CA ALA A 106 -0.36 -11.60 -11.37
C ALA A 106 -1.55 -12.41 -10.81
N VAL A 107 -2.69 -11.75 -10.52
CA VAL A 107 -3.91 -12.43 -10.05
C VAL A 107 -4.50 -13.32 -11.14
N ASP A 108 -4.55 -12.85 -12.39
CA ASP A 108 -5.05 -13.65 -13.51
C ASP A 108 -4.22 -14.93 -13.72
N ALA A 109 -2.88 -14.80 -13.68
CA ALA A 109 -1.96 -15.93 -13.78
C ALA A 109 -2.06 -16.89 -12.57
N ALA A 110 -2.29 -16.37 -11.36
CA ALA A 110 -2.34 -17.17 -10.14
C ALA A 110 -3.65 -17.97 -9.98
N ARG A 111 -4.78 -17.46 -10.45
CA ARG A 111 -6.11 -18.13 -10.34
C ARG A 111 -6.12 -19.57 -10.89
N PRO A 112 -5.65 -19.88 -12.11
CA PRO A 112 -5.60 -21.26 -12.59
C PRO A 112 -4.65 -22.15 -11.78
N VAL A 113 -3.54 -21.60 -11.28
CA VAL A 113 -2.60 -22.33 -10.42
C VAL A 113 -3.26 -22.66 -9.09
N GLN A 114 -3.98 -21.72 -8.48
CA GLN A 114 -4.70 -21.94 -7.23
C GLN A 114 -5.69 -23.10 -7.35
N ARG A 115 -6.46 -23.15 -8.45
CA ARG A 115 -7.43 -24.24 -8.70
C ARG A 115 -6.77 -25.61 -8.87
N ARG A 116 -5.56 -25.66 -9.44
CA ARG A 116 -4.89 -26.92 -9.80
C ARG A 116 -3.90 -27.42 -8.75
N GLN A 117 -3.25 -26.50 -8.05
CA GLN A 117 -2.07 -26.77 -7.21
C GLN A 117 -2.19 -26.15 -5.81
N GLY A 118 -3.29 -25.44 -5.53
CA GLY A 118 -3.56 -24.82 -4.24
C GLY A 118 -2.94 -23.43 -4.06
N THR A 119 -3.35 -22.78 -2.96
CA THR A 119 -3.02 -21.38 -2.65
C THR A 119 -1.51 -21.13 -2.51
N ALA A 120 -0.76 -22.04 -1.89
CA ALA A 120 0.68 -21.86 -1.72
C ALA A 120 1.44 -21.83 -3.06
N ALA A 121 1.04 -22.66 -4.02
CA ALA A 121 1.62 -22.64 -5.36
C ALA A 121 1.27 -21.35 -6.12
N ALA A 122 0.02 -20.90 -5.98
CA ALA A 122 -0.44 -19.65 -6.56
C ALA A 122 0.33 -18.44 -6.00
N HIS A 123 0.56 -18.39 -4.68
CA HIS A 123 1.34 -17.32 -4.04
C HIS A 123 2.78 -17.29 -4.55
N ARG A 124 3.45 -18.45 -4.68
CA ARG A 124 4.82 -18.50 -5.22
C ARG A 124 4.91 -18.02 -6.67
N LEU A 125 3.92 -18.36 -7.49
CA LEU A 125 3.85 -17.85 -8.87
C LEU A 125 3.65 -16.33 -8.85
N MET A 126 2.67 -15.86 -8.09
CA MET A 126 2.34 -14.44 -7.95
C MET A 126 3.53 -13.60 -7.47
N ASP A 127 4.27 -14.06 -6.45
CA ASP A 127 5.45 -13.33 -5.94
C ASP A 127 6.53 -13.16 -7.03
N ARG A 128 6.67 -14.15 -7.93
CA ARG A 128 7.58 -14.05 -9.08
C ARG A 128 7.06 -13.08 -10.14
N GLU A 129 5.81 -13.21 -10.56
CA GLU A 129 5.19 -12.32 -11.55
C GLU A 129 5.24 -10.86 -11.10
N VAL A 130 4.93 -10.60 -9.83
CA VAL A 130 4.98 -9.25 -9.24
C VAL A 130 6.41 -8.72 -9.23
N ARG A 131 7.39 -9.55 -8.84
CA ARG A 131 8.80 -9.14 -8.84
C ARG A 131 9.26 -8.77 -10.25
N GLU A 132 8.99 -9.64 -11.22
CA GLU A 132 9.39 -9.44 -12.61
C GLU A 132 8.71 -8.19 -13.21
N GLY A 133 7.40 -8.00 -12.97
CA GLY A 133 6.66 -6.83 -13.43
C GLY A 133 7.17 -5.52 -12.82
N CYS A 134 7.50 -5.51 -11.52
CA CYS A 134 8.09 -4.33 -10.88
C CYS A 134 9.51 -4.06 -11.38
N VAL A 135 10.36 -5.08 -11.56
CA VAL A 135 11.70 -4.91 -12.16
C VAL A 135 11.59 -4.31 -13.55
N ASP A 136 10.68 -4.83 -14.39
CA ASP A 136 10.52 -4.34 -15.76
C ASP A 136 10.05 -2.89 -15.80
N ARG A 137 9.06 -2.55 -14.96
CA ARG A 137 8.51 -1.19 -14.84
C ARG A 137 9.57 -0.14 -14.48
N TYR A 138 10.47 -0.46 -13.56
CA TYR A 138 11.46 0.48 -13.03
C TYR A 138 12.83 0.36 -13.71
N ARG A 139 13.01 -0.56 -14.67
CA ARG A 139 14.28 -0.80 -15.38
C ARG A 139 14.90 0.45 -16.01
N HIS A 140 14.06 1.38 -16.48
CA HIS A 140 14.48 2.61 -17.16
C HIS A 140 14.36 3.86 -16.27
N GLY A 141 14.19 3.69 -14.96
CA GLY A 141 13.78 4.74 -14.03
C GLY A 141 12.29 4.66 -13.72
N GLY A 142 11.89 5.16 -12.54
CA GLY A 142 10.48 5.27 -12.17
C GLY A 142 9.74 6.24 -13.11
N PRO A 143 8.41 6.15 -13.19
CA PRO A 143 7.63 7.11 -13.97
C PRO A 143 8.04 8.54 -13.58
N THR A 144 8.40 9.36 -14.58
CA THR A 144 8.79 10.76 -14.39
C THR A 144 7.62 11.65 -13.95
N GLU A 145 6.41 11.12 -14.05
CA GLU A 145 5.17 11.75 -13.60
C GLU A 145 4.85 11.27 -12.18
N GLY A 146 4.47 12.21 -11.32
CA GLY A 146 4.23 11.95 -9.90
C GLY A 146 3.19 10.84 -9.66
N PRO A 147 3.10 10.31 -8.43
CA PRO A 147 2.36 9.08 -8.12
C PRO A 147 0.85 9.07 -8.42
N TRP A 148 0.26 10.17 -8.93
CA TRP A 148 -1.18 10.42 -9.00
C TRP A 148 -1.71 10.98 -10.35
N GLN A 149 -1.06 10.72 -11.49
CA GLN A 149 -1.60 11.10 -12.81
C GLN A 149 -2.26 9.92 -13.53
#